data_AF-S8BYM2-F1
#
_entry.id   AF-S8BYM2-F1
#
_cell.length_a   1.000
_cell.length_b   1.000
_cell.length_c   1.000
_cell.angle_alpha   90.00
_cell.angle_beta   90.00
_cell.angle_gamma   90.00
#
_symmetry.space_group_name_H-M   'P 1'
#
loop_
_entity.id
_entity.type
_entity.pdbx_description
1 polymer ?
#
loop_
_entity_poly.entity_id
_entity_poly.type
_entity_poly.pdbx_seq_one_letter_code
_entity_poly.pdbx_strand_id
1 'polypeptide(L)'
;EEDDGAKVVRVENLNNPYIAEPASKSRFKLTLNKLYAWKLVEYERVVMLDADNLFLHRTDELFQCGQFCAVFINPCIFHTGLFVLQPSMEVFNDMMHQLETGKSNPDGADQGFIGGYFPDLLDRPVFHPPPPSPNGTIARLNGHYRLPLGYQMDATYYYLRLRWNVPCGPNSVITFPGAPWLKPWYWWSWPVLPLGIDWHSQRRRTLGYEAEMPVVFMQAIFYIGVMAMTRFARPNLSKLCYRRDDKSGSVFFVQTGFKLVAVWYIGAAYVVPFLIIPHTVHPVVGWTLYLLGSFSLASVAVNAFLLPTLPVAAPGILIAGVLVTMAYPWYNDGVVRALSIFGYGFCSAPVLWVACSRILSSLHVCLEREAFMPSSLPLGCNKWY
;
A
#
# COMPACT_ATOMS: atom_id res chain seq x y z
N GLU A 1 -11.37 17.51 -13.04
CA GLU A 1 -10.07 18.19 -13.27
C GLU A 1 -10.23 19.68 -12.99
N GLU A 2 -11.18 20.38 -13.63
CA GLU A 2 -11.48 21.79 -13.30
C GLU A 2 -12.19 21.98 -11.95
N ASP A 3 -13.00 21.01 -11.51
CA ASP A 3 -13.81 21.12 -10.28
C ASP A 3 -12.99 21.30 -8.98
N ASP A 4 -11.73 20.85 -8.96
CA ASP A 4 -10.83 20.95 -7.80
C ASP A 4 -9.95 22.22 -7.82
N GLY A 5 -10.17 23.12 -8.79
CA GLY A 5 -9.32 24.31 -8.97
C GLY A 5 -7.88 24.00 -9.41
N ALA A 6 -7.65 22.81 -9.97
CA ALA A 6 -6.33 22.35 -10.43
C ALA A 6 -6.18 22.48 -11.95
N LYS A 7 -5.01 22.93 -12.41
CA LYS A 7 -4.63 22.94 -13.83
C LYS A 7 -3.79 21.71 -14.16
N VAL A 8 -4.30 20.81 -14.99
CA VAL A 8 -3.53 19.65 -15.47
C VAL A 8 -2.69 20.05 -16.68
N VAL A 9 -1.37 19.95 -16.56
CA VAL A 9 -0.43 20.24 -17.65
C VAL A 9 0.18 18.92 -18.11
N ARG A 10 -0.08 18.55 -19.37
CA ARG A 10 0.55 17.39 -20.00
C ARG A 10 1.88 17.80 -20.61
N VAL A 11 2.92 17.00 -20.34
CA VAL A 11 4.28 17.21 -20.86
C VAL A 11 4.73 15.98 -21.63
N GLU A 12 5.59 16.18 -22.62
CA GLU A 12 6.27 15.07 -23.28
C GLU A 12 7.28 14.44 -22.32
N ASN A 13 7.45 13.12 -22.37
CA ASN A 13 8.38 12.44 -21.48
C ASN A 13 9.82 12.74 -21.90
N LEU A 14 10.63 13.24 -20.96
CA LEU A 14 12.06 13.36 -21.17
C LEU A 14 12.71 11.98 -21.25
N ASN A 15 13.63 11.82 -22.21
CA ASN A 15 14.48 10.64 -22.25
C ASN A 15 15.50 10.74 -21.12
N ASN A 16 15.52 9.77 -20.21
CA ASN A 16 16.51 9.71 -19.14
C ASN A 16 17.81 9.06 -19.68
N PRO A 17 18.91 9.82 -19.88
CA PRO A 17 20.13 9.30 -20.49
C PRO A 17 20.86 8.30 -19.59
N TYR A 18 20.55 8.28 -18.29
CA TYR A 18 21.21 7.43 -17.29
C TYR A 18 20.60 6.02 -17.19
N ILE A 19 19.55 5.69 -17.96
CA ILE A 19 18.87 4.38 -17.86
C ILE A 19 19.81 3.18 -18.10
N ALA A 20 20.82 3.36 -18.96
CA ALA A 20 21.78 2.30 -19.27
C ALA A 20 22.85 2.10 -18.19
N GLU A 21 22.93 3.00 -17.20
CA GLU A 21 23.92 2.91 -16.14
C GLU A 21 23.52 1.88 -15.08
N PRO A 22 24.48 1.13 -14.50
CA PRO A 22 24.19 0.11 -13.50
C PRO A 22 23.44 0.62 -12.26
N ALA A 23 23.60 1.92 -11.94
CA ALA A 23 22.94 2.58 -10.81
C ALA A 23 21.45 2.90 -11.07
N SER A 24 21.03 2.96 -12.34
CA SER A 24 19.68 3.38 -12.71
C SER A 24 18.68 2.23 -12.62
N LYS A 25 17.51 2.54 -12.05
CA LYS A 25 16.41 1.59 -11.87
C LYS A 25 15.32 1.90 -12.89
N SER A 26 14.65 0.87 -13.42
CA SER A 26 13.51 1.05 -14.34
C SER A 26 12.46 2.06 -13.83
N ARG A 27 12.26 2.12 -12.50
CA ARG A 27 11.36 3.07 -11.84
C ARG A 27 11.74 4.56 -12.02
N PHE A 28 12.99 4.87 -12.38
CA PHE A 28 13.51 6.22 -12.58
C PHE A 28 13.40 6.72 -14.02
N LYS A 29 12.75 5.95 -14.91
CA LYS A 29 12.61 6.30 -16.33
C LYS A 29 12.02 7.71 -16.56
N LEU A 30 11.09 8.14 -15.71
CA LEU A 30 10.33 9.38 -15.88
C LEU A 30 10.60 10.44 -14.80
N THR A 31 11.56 10.22 -13.92
CA THR A 31 11.82 11.14 -12.80
C THR A 31 12.27 12.52 -13.26
N LEU A 32 13.04 12.59 -14.36
CA LEU A 32 13.51 13.86 -14.92
C LEU A 32 12.39 14.75 -15.47
N ASN A 33 11.17 14.24 -15.69
CA ASN A 33 10.03 15.10 -16.04
C ASN A 33 9.78 16.19 -14.98
N LYS A 34 10.26 16.00 -13.76
CA LYS A 34 10.23 16.99 -12.69
C LYS A 34 10.87 18.34 -13.07
N LEU A 35 11.85 18.31 -13.99
CA LEU A 35 12.52 19.52 -14.48
C LEU A 35 11.58 20.48 -15.21
N TYR A 36 10.47 19.99 -15.76
CA TYR A 36 9.44 20.83 -16.37
C TYR A 36 8.83 21.85 -15.41
N ALA A 37 8.97 21.67 -14.09
CA ALA A 37 8.53 22.65 -13.11
C ALA A 37 9.20 24.03 -13.32
N TRP A 38 10.41 24.10 -13.89
CA TRP A 38 11.06 25.36 -14.24
C TRP A 38 10.49 26.04 -15.50
N LYS A 39 9.73 25.33 -16.36
CA LYS A 39 9.06 25.94 -17.52
C LYS A 39 7.80 26.72 -17.17
N LEU A 40 7.32 26.61 -15.93
CA LEU A 40 6.07 27.21 -15.45
C LEU A 40 6.20 28.73 -15.23
N VAL A 41 6.76 29.44 -16.20
CA VAL A 41 7.12 30.88 -16.13
C VAL A 41 5.92 31.82 -16.04
N GLU A 42 4.70 31.30 -16.17
CA GLU A 42 3.49 32.06 -15.82
C GLU A 42 3.33 32.27 -14.30
N TYR A 43 4.06 31.52 -13.46
CA TYR A 43 4.06 31.67 -12.01
C TYR A 43 5.35 32.32 -11.53
N GLU A 44 5.22 33.21 -10.55
CA GLU A 44 6.37 33.86 -9.89
C GLU A 44 7.14 32.87 -8.99
N ARG A 45 6.42 31.91 -8.39
CA ARG A 45 6.94 31.00 -7.38
C ARG A 45 6.18 29.68 -7.42
N VAL A 46 6.89 28.56 -7.44
CA VAL A 46 6.30 27.21 -7.48
C VAL A 46 6.84 26.37 -6.31
N VAL A 47 5.93 25.84 -5.50
CA VAL A 47 6.26 24.81 -4.50
C VAL A 47 6.00 23.45 -5.16
N MET A 48 7.07 22.75 -5.50
CA MET A 48 7.03 21.40 -6.04
C MET A 48 6.87 20.39 -4.91
N LEU A 49 5.95 19.45 -5.08
CA LEU A 49 5.65 18.41 -4.11
C LEU A 49 5.53 17.06 -4.82
N ASP A 50 6.25 16.03 -4.35
CA ASP A 50 6.03 14.67 -4.82
C ASP A 50 4.67 14.15 -4.34
N ALA A 51 4.03 13.31 -5.15
CA ALA A 51 2.68 12.79 -4.92
C ALA A 51 2.54 11.92 -3.65
N ASP A 52 3.65 11.59 -2.98
CA ASP A 52 3.70 10.87 -1.72
C ASP A 52 4.06 11.77 -0.53
N ASN A 53 3.75 13.07 -0.60
CA ASN A 53 3.81 13.98 0.53
C ASN A 53 2.41 14.42 0.98
N LEU A 54 2.31 14.83 2.25
CA LEU A 54 1.08 15.27 2.88
C LEU A 54 1.31 16.55 3.69
N PHE A 55 0.63 17.64 3.32
CA PHE A 55 0.54 18.83 4.14
C PHE A 55 -0.39 18.57 5.35
N LEU A 56 0.11 18.86 6.55
CA LEU A 56 -0.63 18.79 7.82
C LEU A 56 -1.36 20.11 8.11
N HIS A 57 -0.75 21.22 7.69
CA HIS A 57 -1.21 22.58 7.89
C HIS A 57 -0.93 23.42 6.63
N ARG A 58 -1.51 24.61 6.56
CA ARG A 58 -1.23 25.57 5.49
C ARG A 58 0.21 26.08 5.62
N THR A 59 0.95 26.09 4.51
CA THR A 59 2.37 26.48 4.45
C THR A 59 2.62 27.55 3.38
N ASP A 60 1.80 28.60 3.36
CA ASP A 60 1.86 29.66 2.35
C ASP A 60 3.18 30.45 2.43
N GLU A 61 3.83 30.45 3.60
CA GLU A 61 5.13 31.05 3.81
C GLU A 61 6.23 30.46 2.91
N LEU A 62 6.08 29.23 2.39
CA LEU A 62 7.02 28.68 1.42
C LEU A 62 7.07 29.52 0.12
N PHE A 63 5.99 30.22 -0.22
CA PHE A 63 5.96 31.13 -1.37
C PHE A 63 6.78 32.43 -1.15
N GLN A 64 7.32 32.65 0.05
CA GLN A 64 8.22 33.77 0.36
C GLN A 64 9.70 33.41 0.20
N CYS A 65 10.03 32.13 0.01
CA CYS A 65 11.41 31.73 -0.18
C CYS A 65 11.97 32.16 -1.56
N GLY A 66 13.29 32.28 -1.68
CA GLY A 66 13.96 32.78 -2.89
C GLY A 66 13.95 31.81 -4.08
N GLN A 67 14.95 31.82 -4.95
CA GLN A 67 14.90 31.10 -6.24
C GLN A 67 14.90 29.58 -6.12
N PHE A 68 15.59 29.04 -5.13
CA PHE A 68 15.62 27.60 -4.89
C PHE A 68 15.76 27.32 -3.39
N CYS A 69 14.81 26.58 -2.84
CA CYS A 69 14.85 26.16 -1.45
C CYS A 69 14.40 24.72 -1.31
N ALA A 70 15.15 23.93 -0.54
CA ALA A 70 14.85 22.51 -0.35
C ALA A 70 15.22 22.06 1.07
N VAL A 71 14.61 20.97 1.53
CA VAL A 71 14.88 20.38 2.85
C VAL A 71 16.02 19.38 2.76
N PHE A 72 16.89 19.33 3.77
CA PHE A 72 17.99 18.38 3.86
C PHE A 72 17.56 17.06 4.50
N ILE A 73 17.76 15.93 3.80
CA ILE A 73 17.49 14.56 4.33
C ILE A 73 18.57 14.17 5.34
N ASN A 74 19.79 14.55 5.01
CA ASN A 74 20.97 14.38 5.83
C ASN A 74 21.82 15.65 5.71
N PRO A 75 22.89 15.81 6.51
CA PRO A 75 23.67 17.03 6.50
C PRO A 75 24.25 17.45 5.14
N CYS A 76 24.33 16.57 4.14
CA CYS A 76 24.99 16.84 2.85
C CYS A 76 24.03 16.88 1.67
N ILE A 77 22.87 16.22 1.76
CA ILE A 77 21.99 15.96 0.61
C ILE A 77 20.59 16.49 0.91
N PHE A 78 20.10 17.38 0.03
CA PHE A 78 18.71 17.83 0.04
C PHE A 78 17.78 16.87 -0.70
N HIS A 79 16.52 16.83 -0.28
CA HIS A 79 15.47 15.99 -0.86
C HIS A 79 14.75 16.77 -1.96
N THR A 80 14.48 16.13 -3.10
CA THR A 80 13.74 16.76 -4.20
C THR A 80 12.23 16.59 -4.09
N GLY A 81 11.72 15.75 -3.21
CA GLY A 81 10.28 15.59 -2.94
C GLY A 81 9.52 16.79 -2.37
N LEU A 82 10.19 17.76 -1.75
CA LEU A 82 9.65 19.10 -1.60
C LEU A 82 10.75 20.11 -1.86
N PHE A 83 10.53 20.95 -2.85
CA PHE A 83 11.35 22.13 -3.05
C PHE A 83 10.54 23.26 -3.64
N VAL A 84 11.13 24.41 -3.53
CA VAL A 84 10.53 25.70 -3.75
C VAL A 84 11.41 26.25 -4.86
N LEU A 85 10.90 26.45 -6.09
CA LEU A 85 11.63 27.08 -7.22
C LEU A 85 11.01 28.41 -7.74
N GLN A 86 11.84 29.30 -8.29
CA GLN A 86 11.42 30.36 -9.21
C GLN A 86 11.53 29.81 -10.65
N PRO A 87 10.41 29.76 -11.41
CA PRO A 87 10.46 29.26 -12.78
C PRO A 87 11.34 30.14 -13.67
N SER A 88 12.13 29.51 -14.54
CA SER A 88 13.02 30.20 -15.47
C SER A 88 13.32 29.30 -16.67
N MET A 89 13.03 29.80 -17.87
CA MET A 89 13.40 29.12 -19.12
C MET A 89 14.91 29.03 -19.30
N GLU A 90 15.68 29.97 -18.75
CA GLU A 90 17.15 29.92 -18.79
C GLU A 90 17.66 28.71 -17.99
N VAL A 91 17.21 28.57 -16.75
CA VAL A 91 17.58 27.43 -15.88
C VAL A 91 17.09 26.11 -16.47
N PHE A 92 15.87 26.05 -17.00
CA PHE A 92 15.36 24.86 -17.68
C PHE A 92 16.23 24.45 -18.87
N ASN A 93 16.53 25.39 -19.78
CA ASN A 93 17.32 25.10 -20.97
C ASN A 93 18.76 24.68 -20.61
N ASP A 94 19.36 25.29 -19.59
CA ASP A 94 20.67 24.89 -19.08
C ASP A 94 20.66 23.48 -18.48
N MET A 95 19.63 23.13 -17.69
CA MET A 95 19.46 21.75 -17.21
C MET A 95 19.30 20.74 -18.36
N MET A 96 18.53 21.07 -19.40
CA MET A 96 18.41 20.22 -20.59
C MET A 96 19.75 20.06 -21.31
N HIS A 97 20.51 21.14 -21.47
CA HIS A 97 21.85 21.10 -22.05
C HIS A 97 22.83 20.24 -21.23
N GLN A 98 22.77 20.31 -19.90
CA GLN A 98 23.60 19.48 -19.02
C GLN A 98 23.25 17.99 -19.10
N LEU A 99 21.97 17.65 -19.33
CA LEU A 99 21.56 16.27 -19.61
C LEU A 99 22.14 15.77 -20.95
N GLU A 100 22.04 16.59 -22.00
CA GLU A 100 22.54 16.25 -23.34
C GLU A 100 24.07 16.09 -23.37
N THR A 101 24.79 16.91 -22.61
CA THR A 101 26.26 16.87 -22.52
C THR A 101 26.80 15.82 -21.54
N GLY A 102 25.91 15.05 -20.89
CA GLY A 102 26.30 13.92 -20.06
C GLY A 102 26.82 14.29 -18.68
N LYS A 103 26.24 15.31 -18.02
CA LYS A 103 26.52 15.62 -16.61
C LYS A 103 26.41 14.37 -15.75
N SER A 104 27.36 14.13 -14.86
CA SER A 104 27.32 13.01 -13.93
C SER A 104 26.09 13.07 -13.02
N ASN A 105 25.37 11.96 -12.88
CA ASN A 105 24.21 11.83 -12.02
C ASN A 105 24.27 10.53 -11.21
N PRO A 106 24.73 10.56 -9.95
CA PRO A 106 25.04 9.34 -9.19
C PRO A 106 23.88 8.37 -8.97
N ASP A 107 22.62 8.84 -8.96
CA ASP A 107 21.44 7.99 -8.75
C ASP A 107 20.62 7.75 -10.03
N GLY A 108 21.03 8.37 -11.15
CA GLY A 108 20.31 8.31 -12.42
C GLY A 108 18.89 8.85 -12.38
N ALA A 109 18.52 9.66 -11.37
CA ALA A 109 17.18 10.19 -11.14
C ALA A 109 17.18 11.72 -10.93
N ASP A 110 16.04 12.29 -10.55
CA ASP A 110 15.88 13.73 -10.29
C ASP A 110 16.65 14.18 -9.05
N GLN A 111 16.71 13.33 -8.02
CA GLN A 111 17.37 13.60 -6.74
C GLN A 111 18.87 13.88 -6.93
N GLY A 112 19.60 13.03 -7.65
CA GLY A 112 21.02 13.23 -7.96
C GLY A 112 21.26 14.36 -8.95
N PHE A 113 20.42 14.50 -9.97
CA PHE A 113 20.59 15.54 -10.99
C PHE A 113 20.37 16.94 -10.43
N ILE A 114 19.23 17.20 -9.78
CA ILE A 114 18.91 18.48 -9.17
C ILE A 114 19.90 18.76 -8.02
N GLY A 115 20.25 17.73 -7.24
CA GLY A 115 21.30 17.76 -6.23
C GLY A 115 22.62 18.32 -6.76
N GLY A 116 23.10 17.78 -7.87
CA GLY A 116 24.32 18.23 -8.54
C GLY A 116 24.19 19.54 -9.31
N TYR A 117 22.97 20.02 -9.58
CA TYR A 117 22.72 21.31 -10.22
C TYR A 117 22.79 22.48 -9.22
N PHE A 118 22.36 22.26 -7.98
CA PHE A 118 22.41 23.25 -6.89
C PHE A 118 23.37 22.82 -5.75
N PRO A 119 24.66 22.57 -6.04
CA PRO A 119 25.60 22.03 -5.05
C PRO A 119 25.88 22.99 -3.89
N ASP A 120 25.73 24.29 -4.13
CA ASP A 120 25.98 25.37 -3.17
C ASP A 120 24.89 25.48 -2.11
N LEU A 121 23.74 24.79 -2.26
CA LEU A 121 22.62 24.89 -1.32
C LEU A 121 23.02 24.52 0.11
N LEU A 122 24.00 23.64 0.28
CA LEU A 122 24.53 23.24 1.58
C LEU A 122 25.05 24.44 2.40
N ASP A 123 25.70 25.39 1.73
CA ASP A 123 26.33 26.55 2.34
C ASP A 123 25.38 27.76 2.47
N ARG A 124 24.11 27.59 2.06
CA ARG A 124 23.10 28.65 2.09
C ARG A 124 22.47 28.80 3.48
N PRO A 125 21.97 30.00 3.83
CA PRO A 125 21.28 30.23 5.09
C PRO A 125 19.99 29.39 5.19
N VAL A 126 19.56 29.11 6.42
CA VAL A 126 18.26 28.49 6.68
C VAL A 126 17.15 29.52 6.40
N PHE A 127 16.08 29.09 5.75
CA PHE A 127 14.92 29.92 5.48
C PHE A 127 14.18 30.27 6.77
N HIS A 128 13.97 31.57 6.97
CA HIS A 128 13.09 32.13 7.98
C HIS A 128 12.07 33.03 7.27
N PRO A 129 10.75 32.76 7.42
CA PRO A 129 9.72 33.57 6.80
C PRO A 129 9.87 35.05 7.21
N PRO A 130 9.88 36.00 6.25
CA PRO A 130 9.78 37.41 6.54
C PRO A 130 8.54 37.74 7.40
N PRO A 131 8.61 38.72 8.30
CA PRO A 131 7.43 39.17 9.04
C PRO A 131 6.39 39.76 8.08
N PRO A 132 5.10 39.75 8.45
CA PRO A 132 4.04 40.34 7.62
C PRO A 132 4.35 41.81 7.33
N SER A 133 4.23 42.20 6.06
CA SER A 133 4.36 43.61 5.66
C SER A 133 3.20 44.43 6.24
N PRO A 134 3.44 45.66 6.74
CA PRO A 134 2.38 46.58 7.17
C PRO A 134 1.34 46.86 6.07
N ASN A 135 1.75 46.73 4.80
CA ASN A 135 0.92 47.01 3.63
C ASN A 135 0.28 45.74 3.04
N GLY A 136 0.40 44.58 3.69
CA GLY A 136 -0.12 43.30 3.21
C GLY A 136 0.64 42.70 2.02
N THR A 137 1.75 43.31 1.58
CA THR A 137 2.61 42.76 0.52
C THR A 137 3.41 41.56 1.03
N ILE A 138 3.34 40.44 0.31
CA ILE A 138 4.14 39.25 0.62
C ILE A 138 5.59 39.54 0.22
N ALA A 139 6.47 39.76 1.21
CA ALA A 139 7.89 39.94 0.97
C ALA A 139 8.51 38.61 0.54
N ARG A 140 9.18 38.60 -0.61
CA ARG A 140 9.89 37.42 -1.12
C ARG A 140 11.39 37.63 -0.99
N LEU A 141 12.07 36.60 -0.53
CA LEU A 141 13.52 36.61 -0.41
C LEU A 141 14.16 36.43 -1.78
N ASN A 142 15.40 36.89 -1.90
CA ASN A 142 16.26 36.62 -3.05
C ASN A 142 17.42 35.74 -2.58
N GLY A 143 17.89 34.84 -3.45
CA GLY A 143 18.89 33.81 -3.19
C GLY A 143 18.31 32.40 -2.95
N HIS A 144 19.21 31.46 -2.66
CA HIS A 144 18.86 30.09 -2.31
C HIS A 144 18.86 29.90 -0.79
N TYR A 145 18.00 29.03 -0.27
CA TYR A 145 17.88 28.80 1.17
C TYR A 145 17.65 27.34 1.53
N ARG A 146 18.15 26.91 2.68
CA ARG A 146 17.84 25.60 3.24
C ARG A 146 16.51 25.65 3.97
N LEU A 147 15.57 24.79 3.63
CA LEU A 147 14.31 24.69 4.36
C LEU A 147 14.52 23.88 5.65
N PRO A 148 13.91 24.30 6.79
CA PRO A 148 13.85 23.50 8.00
C PRO A 148 13.25 22.10 7.80
N LEU A 149 13.68 21.12 8.60
CA LEU A 149 13.24 19.72 8.47
C LEU A 149 11.72 19.54 8.59
N GLY A 150 11.05 20.40 9.36
CA GLY A 150 9.59 20.37 9.50
C GLY A 150 8.79 20.52 8.19
N TYR A 151 9.40 21.09 7.14
CA TYR A 151 8.78 21.16 5.81
C TYR A 151 8.95 19.89 4.99
N GLN A 152 9.67 18.88 5.47
CA GLN A 152 9.73 17.57 4.82
C GLN A 152 10.14 16.48 5.81
N MET A 153 9.19 16.09 6.64
CA MET A 153 9.37 15.12 7.71
C MET A 153 9.27 13.69 7.14
N ASP A 154 10.39 12.98 7.11
CA ASP A 154 10.42 11.58 6.68
C ASP A 154 9.61 10.70 7.66
N ALA A 155 8.56 10.04 7.14
CA ALA A 155 7.70 9.14 7.90
C ALA A 155 8.48 8.03 8.63
N THR A 156 9.65 7.62 8.13
CA THR A 156 10.48 6.60 8.78
C THR A 156 11.02 7.04 10.14
N TYR A 157 11.26 8.34 10.35
CA TYR A 157 11.68 8.89 11.64
C TYR A 157 10.61 8.77 12.72
N TYR A 158 9.33 8.73 12.31
CA TYR A 158 8.24 8.48 13.22
C TYR A 158 8.20 7.02 13.66
N TYR A 159 8.33 6.05 12.76
CA TYR A 159 8.00 4.64 13.05
C TYR A 159 8.84 3.99 14.14
N LEU A 160 10.10 4.42 14.33
CA LEU A 160 10.95 3.90 15.41
C LEU A 160 10.53 4.41 16.80
N ARG A 161 10.04 5.64 16.89
CA ARG A 161 9.69 6.28 18.18
C ARG A 161 8.20 6.39 18.43
N LEU A 162 7.38 6.15 17.41
CA LEU A 162 5.93 6.40 17.36
C LEU A 162 5.53 7.82 17.79
N ARG A 163 6.43 8.77 17.61
CA ARG A 163 6.22 10.20 17.87
C ARG A 163 7.17 11.00 17.01
N TRP A 164 6.71 12.18 16.59
CA TRP A 164 7.56 13.13 15.89
C TRP A 164 8.60 13.72 16.85
N ASN A 165 9.85 13.75 16.41
CA ASN A 165 10.94 14.45 17.08
C ASN A 165 11.67 15.29 16.03
N VAL A 166 11.04 16.39 15.63
CA VAL A 166 11.57 17.31 14.61
C VAL A 166 12.38 18.39 15.33
N PRO A 167 13.69 18.50 15.09
CA PRO A 167 14.56 19.42 15.82
C PRO A 167 14.36 20.88 15.42
N CYS A 168 13.83 21.16 14.22
CA CYS A 168 13.67 22.52 13.71
C CYS A 168 12.56 22.64 12.66
N GLY A 169 11.91 23.82 12.64
CA GLY A 169 10.86 24.16 11.68
C GLY A 169 9.45 23.77 12.10
N PRO A 170 8.44 24.19 11.32
CA PRO A 170 7.05 23.87 11.61
C PRO A 170 6.74 22.44 11.16
N ASN A 171 6.08 21.62 11.98
CA ASN A 171 5.71 20.24 11.65
C ASN A 171 4.61 20.20 10.56
N SER A 172 4.99 20.39 9.30
CA SER A 172 4.03 20.82 8.28
C SER A 172 3.83 19.84 7.15
N VAL A 173 4.86 19.08 6.77
CA VAL A 173 4.77 18.17 5.62
C VAL A 173 5.38 16.83 5.99
N ILE A 174 4.63 15.75 5.77
CA ILE A 174 5.14 14.38 5.88
C ILE A 174 5.50 13.89 4.49
N THR A 175 6.68 13.30 4.31
CA THR A 175 7.03 12.52 3.12
C THR A 175 6.94 11.03 3.42
N PHE A 176 6.40 10.24 2.48
CA PHE A 176 6.24 8.79 2.58
C PHE A 176 7.18 8.04 1.61
N PRO A 177 8.50 8.06 1.81
CA PRO A 177 9.49 7.49 0.86
C PRO A 177 9.52 5.95 0.83
N GLY A 178 8.63 5.30 1.59
CA GLY A 178 8.57 3.85 1.76
C GLY A 178 8.30 3.08 0.46
N ALA A 179 8.35 1.75 0.59
CA ALA A 179 8.11 0.83 -0.52
C ALA A 179 6.78 1.13 -1.23
N PRO A 180 6.69 1.00 -2.57
CA PRO A 180 5.47 1.27 -3.31
C PRO A 180 4.23 0.54 -2.78
N TRP A 181 4.40 -0.68 -2.25
CA TRP A 181 3.30 -1.47 -1.68
C TRP A 181 2.77 -0.95 -0.32
N LEU A 182 3.54 -0.12 0.38
CA LEU A 182 3.19 0.41 1.71
C LEU A 182 2.90 1.92 1.67
N LYS A 183 2.59 2.45 0.49
CA LYS A 183 2.18 3.84 0.35
C LYS A 183 0.87 4.09 1.14
N PRO A 184 0.69 5.30 1.67
CA PRO A 184 -0.30 5.56 2.70
C PRO A 184 -1.75 5.54 2.19
N TRP A 185 -1.97 5.57 0.87
CA TRP A 185 -3.30 5.46 0.27
C TRP A 185 -3.84 4.03 0.20
N TYR A 186 -2.99 3.03 0.44
CA TYR A 186 -3.44 1.65 0.43
C TYR A 186 -4.13 1.27 1.73
N TRP A 187 -5.32 0.67 1.64
CA TRP A 187 -6.11 0.29 2.81
C TRP A 187 -5.38 -0.69 3.75
N TRP A 188 -4.46 -1.50 3.23
CA TRP A 188 -3.65 -2.44 4.01
C TRP A 188 -2.39 -1.81 4.62
N SER A 189 -2.00 -0.59 4.21
CA SER A 189 -0.81 0.07 4.72
C SER A 189 -0.95 0.43 6.21
N TRP A 190 -2.16 0.78 6.64
CA TRP A 190 -2.54 0.84 8.05
C TRP A 190 -3.16 -0.51 8.46
N PRO A 191 -2.88 -1.06 9.65
CA PRO A 191 -2.10 -0.49 10.75
C PRO A 191 -0.60 -0.75 10.66
N VAL A 192 -0.06 -1.35 9.58
CA VAL A 192 1.38 -1.69 9.47
C VAL A 192 2.27 -0.46 9.68
N LEU A 193 1.97 0.62 8.95
CA LEU A 193 2.58 1.95 9.05
C LEU A 193 1.55 2.93 9.64
N PRO A 194 1.65 3.27 10.94
CA PRO A 194 0.59 4.01 11.65
C PRO A 194 0.22 5.37 11.04
N LEU A 195 1.18 6.11 10.46
CA LEU A 195 0.95 7.42 9.84
C LEU A 195 0.06 7.37 8.59
N GLY A 196 -0.19 6.20 8.02
CA GLY A 196 -1.17 6.05 6.94
C GLY A 196 -2.56 6.55 7.34
N ILE A 197 -2.89 6.56 8.63
CA ILE A 197 -4.18 7.08 9.10
C ILE A 197 -4.32 8.59 8.90
N ASP A 198 -3.23 9.36 9.00
CA ASP A 198 -3.25 10.81 8.79
C ASP A 198 -3.56 11.15 7.32
N TRP A 199 -3.01 10.36 6.39
CA TRP A 199 -3.35 10.44 4.97
C TRP A 199 -4.84 10.21 4.73
N HIS A 200 -5.37 9.12 5.30
CA HIS A 200 -6.79 8.79 5.15
C HIS A 200 -7.72 9.78 5.86
N SER A 201 -7.26 10.42 6.94
CA SER A 201 -7.95 11.51 7.64
C SER A 201 -8.06 12.76 6.77
N GLN A 202 -6.95 13.17 6.14
CA GLN A 202 -6.96 14.32 5.22
C GLN A 202 -7.80 14.03 3.99
N ARG A 203 -7.63 12.86 3.37
CA ARG A 203 -8.45 12.43 2.23
C ARG A 203 -9.94 12.47 2.55
N ARG A 204 -10.36 12.05 3.74
CA ARG A 204 -11.77 12.09 4.15
C ARG A 204 -12.33 13.51 4.20
N ARG A 205 -11.50 14.49 4.59
CA ARG A 205 -11.88 15.90 4.70
C ARG A 205 -11.91 16.63 3.35
N THR A 206 -11.08 16.20 2.39
CA THR A 206 -10.93 16.87 1.09
C THR A 206 -11.70 16.18 -0.03
N LEU A 207 -11.39 14.91 -0.32
CA LEU A 207 -11.89 14.17 -1.48
C LEU A 207 -13.00 13.16 -1.13
N GLY A 208 -13.02 12.65 0.09
CA GLY A 208 -13.91 11.56 0.50
C GLY A 208 -13.53 10.18 -0.07
N TYR A 209 -14.51 9.27 -0.06
CA TYR A 209 -14.41 7.89 -0.57
C TYR A 209 -15.59 7.50 -1.46
N GLU A 210 -16.38 8.48 -1.90
CA GLU A 210 -17.67 8.23 -2.58
C GLU A 210 -17.51 7.40 -3.85
N ALA A 211 -16.42 7.61 -4.59
CA ALA A 211 -16.11 6.87 -5.81
C ALA A 211 -15.96 5.36 -5.57
N GLU A 212 -15.41 4.95 -4.43
CA GLU A 212 -15.19 3.54 -4.10
C GLU A 212 -16.39 2.86 -3.41
N MET A 213 -17.28 3.63 -2.76
CA MET A 213 -18.37 3.09 -1.94
C MET A 213 -19.34 2.15 -2.68
N PRO A 214 -19.74 2.39 -3.95
CA PRO A 214 -20.62 1.47 -4.68
C PRO A 214 -20.03 0.05 -4.78
N VAL A 215 -18.73 -0.05 -5.07
CA VAL A 215 -18.03 -1.34 -5.17
C VAL A 215 -17.96 -2.02 -3.80
N VAL A 216 -17.67 -1.25 -2.74
CA VAL A 216 -17.67 -1.75 -1.36
C VAL A 216 -19.02 -2.36 -0.98
N PHE A 217 -20.13 -1.67 -1.27
CA PHE A 217 -21.47 -2.18 -0.95
C PHE A 217 -21.83 -3.42 -1.76
N MET A 218 -21.52 -3.45 -3.06
CA MET A 218 -21.75 -4.62 -3.91
C MET A 218 -20.96 -5.84 -3.38
N GLN A 219 -19.69 -5.66 -3.01
CA GLN A 219 -18.87 -6.72 -2.43
C GLN A 219 -19.42 -7.21 -1.09
N ALA A 220 -19.82 -6.29 -0.21
CA ALA A 220 -20.39 -6.65 1.10
C ALA A 220 -21.70 -7.45 0.95
N ILE A 221 -22.62 -7.00 0.08
CA ILE A 221 -23.88 -7.71 -0.21
C ILE A 221 -23.59 -9.10 -0.80
N PHE A 222 -22.65 -9.19 -1.74
CA PHE A 222 -22.26 -10.46 -2.34
C PHE A 222 -21.74 -11.45 -1.29
N TYR A 223 -20.82 -11.02 -0.41
CA TYR A 223 -20.28 -11.88 0.64
C TYR A 223 -21.31 -12.30 1.68
N ILE A 224 -22.19 -11.39 2.10
CA ILE A 224 -23.31 -11.72 2.99
C ILE A 224 -24.24 -12.73 2.32
N GLY A 225 -24.55 -12.53 1.03
CA GLY A 225 -25.34 -13.45 0.22
C GLY A 225 -24.72 -14.85 0.13
N VAL A 226 -23.41 -14.94 -0.14
CA VAL A 226 -22.68 -16.22 -0.16
C VAL A 226 -22.74 -16.90 1.22
N MET A 227 -22.50 -16.16 2.31
CA MET A 227 -22.62 -16.72 3.66
C MET A 227 -24.02 -17.22 3.99
N ALA A 228 -25.07 -16.50 3.59
CA ALA A 228 -26.44 -16.94 3.78
C ALA A 228 -26.71 -18.21 2.97
N MET A 229 -26.34 -18.23 1.69
CA MET A 229 -26.53 -19.38 0.80
C MET A 229 -25.77 -20.62 1.29
N THR A 230 -24.54 -20.48 1.80
CA THR A 230 -23.79 -21.59 2.35
C THR A 230 -24.45 -22.17 3.60
N ARG A 231 -25.14 -21.37 4.42
CA ARG A 231 -25.91 -21.89 5.57
C ARG A 231 -27.13 -22.71 5.18
N PHE A 232 -27.76 -22.39 4.05
CA PHE A 232 -28.94 -23.11 3.56
C PHE A 232 -28.62 -24.24 2.58
N ALA A 233 -27.44 -24.21 1.95
CA ALA A 233 -26.99 -25.27 1.06
C ALA A 233 -26.77 -26.57 1.85
N ARG A 234 -27.34 -27.67 1.35
CA ARG A 234 -26.98 -29.00 1.87
C ARG A 234 -25.52 -29.27 1.52
N PRO A 235 -24.73 -29.81 2.46
CA PRO A 235 -23.36 -30.20 2.16
C PRO A 235 -23.37 -31.24 1.05
N ASN A 236 -22.69 -30.94 -0.05
CA ASN A 236 -22.69 -31.77 -1.25
C ASN A 236 -21.24 -32.21 -1.47
N LEU A 237 -20.89 -33.40 -1.02
CA LEU A 237 -19.77 -34.10 -1.62
C LEU A 237 -20.26 -34.50 -3.01
N SER A 238 -19.66 -33.92 -4.05
CA SER A 238 -19.83 -34.46 -5.39
C SER A 238 -19.49 -35.94 -5.29
N LYS A 239 -20.49 -36.83 -5.43
CA LYS A 239 -20.27 -38.28 -5.46
C LYS A 239 -19.24 -38.55 -6.54
N LEU A 240 -17.97 -38.66 -6.17
CA LEU A 240 -16.95 -39.16 -7.07
C LEU A 240 -17.25 -40.65 -7.18
N CYS A 241 -18.14 -41.00 -8.10
CA CYS A 241 -18.50 -42.38 -8.40
C CYS A 241 -17.26 -43.08 -8.97
N TYR A 242 -16.42 -43.62 -8.09
CA TYR A 242 -15.28 -44.43 -8.51
C TYR A 242 -15.72 -45.87 -8.69
N ARG A 243 -15.57 -46.38 -9.91
CA ARG A 243 -15.76 -47.80 -10.22
C ARG A 243 -14.59 -48.56 -9.60
N ARG A 244 -14.89 -49.54 -8.75
CA ARG A 244 -13.98 -50.32 -7.87
C ARG A 244 -12.82 -51.08 -8.55
N ASP A 245 -12.57 -50.89 -9.84
CA ASP A 245 -11.71 -51.78 -10.63
C ASP A 245 -10.29 -51.26 -10.97
N ASP A 246 -9.90 -50.05 -10.56
CA ASP A 246 -8.59 -49.52 -10.96
C ASP A 246 -7.53 -49.41 -9.85
N LYS A 247 -6.31 -49.80 -10.26
CA LYS A 247 -5.06 -49.98 -9.50
C LYS A 247 -4.87 -48.99 -8.35
N SER A 248 -4.37 -49.48 -7.21
CA SER A 248 -4.01 -48.73 -5.99
C SER A 248 -3.28 -47.39 -6.23
N GLY A 249 -2.47 -47.28 -7.30
CA GLY A 249 -1.82 -46.03 -7.70
C GLY A 249 -2.79 -44.91 -8.14
N SER A 250 -3.87 -45.22 -8.86
CA SER A 250 -4.85 -44.23 -9.35
C SER A 250 -5.62 -43.55 -8.20
N VAL A 251 -5.99 -44.34 -7.19
CA VAL A 251 -6.68 -43.85 -5.98
C VAL A 251 -5.80 -42.88 -5.19
N PHE A 252 -4.50 -43.18 -5.06
CA PHE A 252 -3.55 -42.29 -4.37
C PHE A 252 -3.42 -40.92 -5.05
N PHE A 253 -3.34 -40.88 -6.39
CA PHE A 253 -3.26 -39.62 -7.13
C PHE A 253 -4.54 -38.79 -7.02
N VAL A 254 -5.71 -39.42 -7.06
CA VAL A 254 -7.00 -38.72 -6.91
C VAL A 254 -7.17 -38.16 -5.50
N GLN A 255 -6.84 -38.95 -4.45
CA GLN A 255 -6.90 -38.50 -3.06
C GLN A 255 -5.93 -37.35 -2.78
N THR A 256 -4.71 -37.44 -3.33
CA THR A 256 -3.71 -36.37 -3.21
C THR A 256 -4.16 -35.11 -3.95
N GLY A 257 -4.72 -35.26 -5.16
CA GLY A 257 -5.31 -34.16 -5.94
C GLY A 257 -6.43 -33.45 -5.18
N PHE A 258 -7.37 -34.19 -4.59
CA PHE A 258 -8.47 -33.61 -3.81
C PHE A 258 -7.96 -32.79 -2.61
N LYS A 259 -6.97 -33.31 -1.86
CA LYS A 259 -6.35 -32.57 -0.75
C LYS A 259 -5.70 -31.27 -1.23
N LEU A 260 -4.99 -31.31 -2.35
CA LEU A 260 -4.35 -30.12 -2.93
C LEU A 260 -5.40 -29.08 -3.37
N VAL A 261 -6.50 -29.51 -4.01
CA VAL A 261 -7.59 -28.60 -4.39
C VAL A 261 -8.22 -27.95 -3.15
N ALA A 262 -8.50 -28.72 -2.10
CA ALA A 262 -9.08 -28.18 -0.88
C ALA A 262 -8.16 -27.14 -0.20
N VAL A 263 -6.86 -27.45 -0.07
CA VAL A 263 -5.87 -26.52 0.50
C VAL A 263 -5.73 -25.26 -0.37
N TRP A 264 -5.68 -25.41 -1.69
CA TRP A 264 -5.62 -24.28 -2.62
C TRP A 264 -6.86 -23.39 -2.52
N TYR A 265 -8.05 -23.99 -2.42
CA TYR A 265 -9.30 -23.25 -2.26
C TYR A 265 -9.33 -22.46 -0.94
N ILE A 266 -8.88 -23.05 0.17
CA ILE A 266 -8.75 -22.35 1.45
C ILE A 266 -7.75 -21.18 1.32
N GLY A 267 -6.60 -21.40 0.69
CA GLY A 267 -5.63 -20.34 0.42
C GLY A 267 -6.24 -19.21 -0.41
N ALA A 268 -6.95 -19.55 -1.49
CA ALA A 268 -7.64 -18.60 -2.35
C ALA A 268 -8.70 -17.80 -1.58
N ALA A 269 -9.42 -18.41 -0.63
CA ALA A 269 -10.39 -17.71 0.20
C ALA A 269 -9.79 -16.52 0.97
N TYR A 270 -8.52 -16.59 1.37
CA TYR A 270 -7.82 -15.52 2.09
C TYR A 270 -7.00 -14.57 1.21
N VAL A 271 -6.79 -14.93 -0.07
CA VAL A 271 -6.03 -14.10 -1.03
C VAL A 271 -6.96 -13.32 -1.95
N VAL A 272 -8.03 -13.93 -2.45
CA VAL A 272 -8.94 -13.30 -3.42
C VAL A 272 -9.58 -12.00 -2.91
N PRO A 273 -10.15 -11.93 -1.68
CA PRO A 273 -10.71 -10.69 -1.17
C PRO A 273 -9.70 -9.55 -1.17
N PHE A 274 -8.44 -9.83 -0.79
CA PHE A 274 -7.38 -8.83 -0.78
C PHE A 274 -7.13 -8.21 -2.16
N LEU A 275 -7.17 -9.02 -3.22
CA LEU A 275 -6.89 -8.59 -4.60
C LEU A 275 -8.02 -7.80 -5.25
N ILE A 276 -9.27 -8.00 -4.81
CA ILE A 276 -10.44 -7.40 -5.45
C ILE A 276 -10.96 -6.15 -4.74
N ILE A 277 -10.60 -5.94 -3.47
CA ILE A 277 -11.00 -4.75 -2.73
C ILE A 277 -10.28 -3.53 -3.35
N PRO A 278 -11.01 -2.44 -3.67
CA PRO A 278 -10.38 -1.27 -4.25
C PRO A 278 -9.27 -0.75 -3.33
N HIS A 279 -8.09 -0.56 -3.91
CA HIS A 279 -6.86 -0.30 -3.17
C HIS A 279 -6.92 0.95 -2.28
N THR A 280 -7.74 1.92 -2.66
CA THR A 280 -7.82 3.27 -2.09
C THR A 280 -8.91 3.46 -1.04
N VAL A 281 -9.65 2.41 -0.67
CA VAL A 281 -10.70 2.50 0.36
C VAL A 281 -10.12 2.88 1.72
N HIS A 282 -10.98 3.36 2.62
CA HIS A 282 -10.57 3.61 3.99
C HIS A 282 -10.09 2.31 4.68
N PRO A 283 -8.98 2.30 5.44
CA PRO A 283 -8.40 1.09 6.02
C PRO A 283 -9.37 0.25 6.84
N VAL A 284 -10.17 0.89 7.70
CA VAL A 284 -11.19 0.21 8.51
C VAL A 284 -12.22 -0.51 7.64
N VAL A 285 -12.63 0.11 6.53
CA VAL A 285 -13.56 -0.49 5.56
C VAL A 285 -12.88 -1.63 4.82
N GLY A 286 -11.65 -1.42 4.34
CA GLY A 286 -10.85 -2.44 3.66
C GLY A 286 -10.64 -3.70 4.51
N TRP A 287 -10.20 -3.56 5.76
CA TRP A 287 -10.02 -4.70 6.67
C TRP A 287 -11.33 -5.40 7.02
N THR A 288 -12.41 -4.65 7.23
CA THR A 288 -13.73 -5.23 7.49
C THR A 288 -14.21 -6.05 6.29
N LEU A 289 -14.09 -5.49 5.09
CA LEU A 289 -14.49 -6.14 3.86
C LEU A 289 -13.59 -7.35 3.53
N TYR A 290 -12.29 -7.26 3.82
CA TYR A 290 -11.34 -8.35 3.69
C TYR A 290 -11.71 -9.53 4.59
N LEU A 291 -11.97 -9.28 5.88
CA LEU A 291 -12.36 -10.33 6.82
C LEU A 291 -13.73 -10.93 6.45
N LEU A 292 -14.71 -10.09 6.08
CA LEU A 292 -16.02 -10.54 5.61
C LEU A 292 -15.89 -11.44 4.37
N GLY A 293 -15.14 -11.00 3.36
CA GLY A 293 -14.90 -11.77 2.15
C GLY A 293 -14.16 -13.07 2.42
N SER A 294 -13.14 -13.04 3.28
CA SER A 294 -12.35 -14.21 3.64
C SER A 294 -13.20 -15.26 4.37
N PHE A 295 -13.98 -14.85 5.37
CA PHE A 295 -14.89 -15.76 6.07
C PHE A 295 -16.03 -16.26 5.18
N SER A 296 -16.53 -15.42 4.28
CA SER A 296 -17.53 -15.81 3.31
C SER A 296 -17.04 -16.92 2.38
N LEU A 297 -15.89 -16.75 1.73
CA LEU A 297 -15.31 -17.75 0.85
C LEU A 297 -14.84 -19.00 1.62
N ALA A 298 -14.29 -18.82 2.83
CA ALA A 298 -13.95 -19.93 3.71
C ALA A 298 -15.18 -20.77 4.09
N SER A 299 -16.36 -20.16 4.24
CA SER A 299 -17.61 -20.89 4.52
C SER A 299 -18.02 -21.81 3.37
N VAL A 300 -17.72 -21.43 2.12
CA VAL A 300 -17.93 -22.29 0.95
C VAL A 300 -16.99 -23.49 1.03
N ALA A 301 -15.72 -23.28 1.37
CA ALA A 301 -14.74 -24.35 1.54
C ALA A 301 -15.18 -25.35 2.62
N VAL A 302 -15.65 -24.84 3.75
CA VAL A 302 -16.16 -25.62 4.88
C VAL A 302 -17.29 -26.56 4.42
N ASN A 303 -18.25 -26.05 3.65
CA ASN A 303 -19.37 -26.86 3.20
C ASN A 303 -19.05 -27.79 2.03
N ALA A 304 -18.23 -27.35 1.08
CA ALA A 304 -17.85 -28.14 -0.09
C ALA A 304 -16.98 -29.35 0.29
N PHE A 305 -16.08 -29.17 1.26
CA PHE A 305 -15.13 -30.21 1.69
C PHE A 305 -15.46 -30.82 3.06
N LEU A 306 -16.62 -30.50 3.64
CA LEU A 306 -17.06 -30.97 4.96
C LEU A 306 -16.03 -30.72 6.08
N LEU A 307 -15.36 -29.58 6.04
CA LEU A 307 -14.29 -29.25 6.97
C LEU A 307 -14.82 -28.68 8.29
N PRO A 308 -14.08 -28.86 9.40
CA PRO A 308 -14.42 -28.18 10.64
C PRO A 308 -14.25 -26.66 10.49
N THR A 309 -15.29 -25.89 10.85
CA THR A 309 -15.32 -24.43 10.64
C THR A 309 -14.20 -23.69 11.38
N LEU A 310 -13.95 -24.04 12.64
CA LEU A 310 -12.99 -23.30 13.49
C LEU A 310 -11.55 -23.38 12.96
N PRO A 311 -11.00 -24.56 12.58
CA PRO A 311 -9.70 -24.63 11.92
C PRO A 311 -9.59 -23.82 10.62
N VAL A 312 -10.64 -23.82 9.78
CA VAL A 312 -10.63 -23.05 8.51
C VAL A 312 -10.72 -21.54 8.77
N ALA A 313 -11.42 -21.12 9.82
CA ALA A 313 -11.54 -19.71 10.23
C ALA A 313 -10.33 -19.20 11.04
N ALA A 314 -9.50 -20.09 11.59
CA ALA A 314 -8.39 -19.72 12.46
C ALA A 314 -7.42 -18.70 11.84
N PRO A 315 -7.00 -18.81 10.55
CA PRO A 315 -6.16 -17.78 9.93
C PRO A 315 -6.80 -16.39 9.97
N GLY A 316 -8.08 -16.26 9.65
CA GLY A 316 -8.80 -14.99 9.68
C GLY A 316 -8.90 -14.38 11.07
N ILE A 317 -9.15 -15.21 12.09
CA ILE A 317 -9.17 -14.77 13.51
C ILE A 317 -7.79 -14.26 13.93
N LEU A 318 -6.74 -14.98 13.54
CA LEU A 318 -5.37 -14.60 13.89
C LEU A 318 -4.92 -13.33 13.15
N ILE A 319 -5.35 -13.15 11.90
CA ILE A 319 -5.17 -11.90 11.16
C ILE A 319 -5.89 -10.75 11.87
N ALA A 320 -7.14 -10.92 12.29
CA ALA A 320 -7.85 -9.89 13.04
C ALA A 320 -7.11 -9.51 14.34
N GLY A 321 -6.60 -10.50 15.08
CA GLY A 321 -5.83 -10.23 16.31
C GLY A 321 -4.48 -9.56 16.06
N VAL A 322 -3.77 -9.88 14.97
CA VAL A 322 -2.53 -9.14 14.64
C VAL A 322 -2.82 -7.70 14.24
N LEU A 323 -3.94 -7.44 13.54
CA LEU A 323 -4.36 -6.08 13.20
C LEU A 323 -4.67 -5.26 14.45
N VAL A 324 -5.38 -5.84 15.43
CA VAL A 324 -5.63 -5.19 16.74
C VAL A 324 -4.30 -4.92 17.46
N THR A 325 -3.39 -5.91 17.46
CA THR A 325 -2.06 -5.76 18.05
C THR A 325 -1.28 -4.62 17.37
N MET A 326 -1.31 -4.51 16.04
CA MET A 326 -0.62 -3.47 15.28
C MET A 326 -1.24 -2.08 15.47
N ALA A 327 -2.57 -2.01 15.62
CA ALA A 327 -3.35 -0.77 15.76
C ALA A 327 -3.40 -0.25 17.20
N TYR A 328 -2.91 -1.02 18.17
CA TYR A 328 -2.93 -0.65 19.58
C TYR A 328 -2.16 0.67 19.82
N PRO A 329 -2.80 1.69 20.42
CA PRO A 329 -2.22 3.04 20.46
C PRO A 329 -1.21 3.25 21.59
N TRP A 330 -1.12 2.34 22.58
CA TRP A 330 -0.34 2.57 23.81
C TRP A 330 1.04 1.92 23.79
N TYR A 331 1.64 1.75 22.61
CA TYR A 331 3.05 1.39 22.53
C TYR A 331 3.93 2.58 22.89
N ASN A 332 4.91 2.35 23.76
CA ASN A 332 5.87 3.40 24.16
C ASN A 332 6.76 3.85 22.99
N ASP A 333 7.14 2.90 22.11
CA ASP A 333 7.95 3.15 20.93
C ASP A 333 7.72 2.05 19.87
N GLY A 334 8.37 2.21 18.72
CA GLY A 334 8.28 1.29 17.59
C GLY A 334 8.93 -0.06 17.84
N VAL A 335 9.92 -0.14 18.73
CA VAL A 335 10.62 -1.39 19.07
C VAL A 335 9.71 -2.27 19.91
N VAL A 336 9.07 -1.71 20.95
CA VAL A 336 8.09 -2.43 21.76
C VAL A 336 6.93 -2.91 20.88
N ARG A 337 6.42 -2.05 20.00
CA ARG A 337 5.40 -2.45 19.01
C ARG A 337 5.85 -3.63 18.15
N ALA A 338 7.05 -3.58 17.59
CA ALA A 338 7.59 -4.65 16.77
C ALA A 338 7.74 -5.96 17.55
N LEU A 339 8.23 -5.90 18.79
CA LEU A 339 8.35 -7.06 19.69
C LEU A 339 6.98 -7.66 20.03
N SER A 340 5.97 -6.84 20.27
CA SER A 340 4.60 -7.31 20.52
C SER A 340 3.99 -8.00 19.30
N ILE A 341 4.19 -7.46 18.10
CA ILE A 341 3.76 -8.09 16.85
C ILE A 341 4.48 -9.43 16.65
N PHE A 342 5.79 -9.46 16.89
CA PHE A 342 6.58 -10.69 16.81
C PHE A 342 6.11 -11.73 17.82
N GLY A 343 5.89 -11.33 19.08
CA GLY A 343 5.36 -12.19 20.14
C GLY A 343 3.99 -12.76 19.80
N TYR A 344 3.09 -11.93 19.25
CA TYR A 344 1.79 -12.40 18.76
C TYR A 344 1.95 -13.42 17.63
N GLY A 345 2.82 -13.16 16.65
CA GLY A 345 3.10 -14.10 15.55
C GLY A 345 3.65 -15.43 16.05
N PHE A 346 4.60 -15.39 16.99
CA PHE A 346 5.17 -16.58 17.63
C PHE A 346 4.09 -17.40 18.35
N CYS A 347 3.23 -16.77 19.15
CA CYS A 347 2.12 -17.44 19.84
C CYS A 347 1.04 -17.97 18.89
N SER A 348 0.88 -17.34 17.72
CA SER A 348 -0.10 -17.73 16.70
C SER A 348 0.33 -18.93 15.87
N ALA A 349 1.65 -19.16 15.70
CA ALA A 349 2.17 -20.23 14.86
C ALA A 349 1.72 -21.65 15.29
N PRO A 350 1.75 -22.04 16.58
CA PRO A 350 1.22 -23.33 17.03
C PRO A 350 -0.28 -23.47 16.75
N VAL A 351 -1.06 -22.40 16.90
CA VAL A 351 -2.51 -22.39 16.63
C VAL A 351 -2.77 -22.66 15.15
N LEU A 352 -2.04 -21.99 14.25
CA LEU A 352 -2.10 -22.25 12.82
C LEU A 352 -1.69 -23.68 12.47
N TRP A 353 -0.61 -24.19 13.07
CA TRP A 353 -0.16 -25.55 12.86
C TRP A 353 -1.24 -26.57 13.22
N VAL A 354 -1.83 -26.44 14.42
CA VAL A 354 -2.93 -27.32 14.87
C VAL A 354 -4.15 -27.21 13.95
N ALA A 355 -4.50 -25.99 13.50
CA ALA A 355 -5.59 -25.78 12.56
C ALA A 355 -5.32 -26.50 11.22
N CYS A 356 -4.12 -26.33 10.64
CA CYS A 356 -3.69 -27.01 9.43
C CYS A 356 -3.70 -28.53 9.57
N SER A 357 -3.16 -29.06 10.68
CA SER A 357 -3.19 -30.51 10.95
C SER A 357 -4.63 -31.02 11.01
N ARG A 358 -5.54 -30.32 11.70
CA ARG A 358 -6.96 -30.71 11.77
C ARG A 358 -7.65 -30.69 10.41
N ILE A 359 -7.35 -29.71 9.55
CA ILE A 359 -7.88 -29.65 8.18
C ILE A 359 -7.41 -30.87 7.38
N LEU A 360 -6.10 -31.16 7.39
CA LEU A 360 -5.53 -32.29 6.66
C LEU A 360 -6.06 -33.64 7.15
N SER A 361 -6.19 -33.83 8.48
CA SER A 361 -6.81 -35.02 9.05
C SER A 361 -8.28 -35.16 8.66
N SER A 362 -9.06 -34.06 8.66
CA SER A 362 -10.47 -34.10 8.26
C SER A 362 -10.65 -34.47 6.79
N LEU A 363 -9.80 -33.92 5.91
CA LEU A 363 -9.78 -34.29 4.48
C LEU A 363 -9.44 -35.76 4.29
N HIS A 364 -8.51 -36.29 5.08
CA HIS A 364 -8.14 -37.70 5.01
C HIS A 364 -9.30 -38.63 5.42
N VAL A 365 -9.97 -38.33 6.53
CA VAL A 365 -11.13 -39.10 7.01
C VAL A 365 -12.30 -39.03 6.05
N CYS A 366 -12.57 -37.87 5.43
CA CYS A 366 -13.63 -37.73 4.44
C CYS A 366 -13.39 -38.64 3.22
N LEU A 367 -12.14 -38.71 2.74
CA LEU A 367 -11.76 -39.57 1.61
C LEU A 367 -11.85 -41.07 1.94
N GLU A 368 -11.49 -41.47 3.15
CA GLU A 368 -11.67 -42.86 3.60
C GLU A 368 -13.15 -43.24 3.68
N ARG A 369 -13.98 -42.37 4.25
CA ARG A 369 -15.43 -42.62 4.38
C ARG A 369 -16.12 -42.84 3.02
N GLU A 370 -15.70 -42.14 1.97
CA GLU A 370 -16.20 -42.36 0.61
C GLU A 370 -15.67 -43.65 -0.01
N ALA A 371 -14.41 -44.01 0.23
CA ALA A 371 -13.84 -45.28 -0.23
C ALA A 371 -14.55 -46.52 0.38
N PHE A 372 -15.12 -46.38 1.58
CA PHE A 372 -15.81 -47.46 2.30
C PHE A 372 -17.32 -47.57 2.06
N MET A 373 -17.97 -46.62 1.36
CA MET A 373 -19.40 -46.74 1.03
C MET A 373 -19.61 -47.77 -0.09
N PRO A 374 -20.23 -48.94 0.16
CA PRO A 374 -20.63 -49.84 -0.91
C PRO A 374 -21.80 -49.21 -1.67
N SER A 375 -21.85 -49.39 -2.99
CA SER A 375 -23.04 -49.07 -3.79
C SER A 375 -24.20 -50.02 -3.43
N SER A 376 -24.84 -49.84 -2.28
CA SER A 376 -26.11 -50.48 -1.93
C SER A 376 -27.28 -49.61 -2.43
N LEU A 377 -27.41 -49.55 -3.76
CA LEU A 377 -28.67 -49.24 -4.44
C LEU A 377 -28.85 -50.34 -5.49
N PRO A 378 -29.89 -51.18 -5.40
CA PRO A 378 -30.10 -52.25 -6.37
C PRO A 378 -30.38 -51.64 -7.75
N LEU A 379 -29.89 -52.35 -8.77
CA LEU A 379 -30.06 -52.02 -10.18
C LEU A 379 -31.49 -51.55 -10.49
N GLY A 380 -31.60 -50.33 -11.00
CA GLY A 380 -32.84 -49.74 -11.50
C GLY A 380 -32.55 -48.57 -12.44
N CYS A 381 -31.54 -48.69 -13.31
CA CYS A 381 -31.41 -47.80 -14.45
C CYS A 381 -32.10 -48.49 -15.63
N ASN A 382 -33.33 -48.05 -15.90
CA ASN A 382 -34.25 -48.63 -16.86
C ASN A 382 -33.61 -48.83 -18.25
N LYS A 383 -33.79 -50.04 -18.77
CA LYS A 383 -33.88 -50.27 -20.21
C LYS A 383 -35.00 -49.41 -20.78
N TRP A 384 -34.70 -48.75 -21.89
CA TRP A 384 -35.60 -48.43 -23.00
C TRP A 384 -37.01 -49.05 -22.91
N TYR A 385 -38.01 -48.24 -22.56
CA TYR A 385 -39.12 -47.78 -23.43
C TYR A 385 -39.92 -46.70 -22.71
#